data_AF-A0A7U8BHQ3-F1
#
_entry.id   AF-A0A7U8BHQ3-F1
#
_cell.length_a   1.000
_cell.length_b   1.000
_cell.length_c   1.000
_cell.angle_alpha   90.00
_cell.angle_beta   90.00
_cell.angle_gamma   90.00
#
_symmetry.space_group_name_H-M   'P 1'
#
loop_
_entity.id
_entity.type
_entity.pdbx_description
1 polymer ?
#
loop_
_entity_poly.entity_id
_entity_poly.type
_entity_poly.pdbx_seq_one_letter_code
_entity_poly.pdbx_strand_id
1 'polypeptide(L)'
;MIIYLVDESQKYSNVKIYGFDDLDYADDIANYKDLTHYNIDMNEMQLDAIKNQTNILTPENMDEYFKIMEEKIKNYDLNPLIEQIKASGVLDK
;
A
#
# COMPACT_ATOMS: atom_id res chain seq x y z
N MET A 1 13.23 -9.76 3.53
CA MET A 1 13.86 -8.52 4.02
C MET A 1 12.97 -7.79 5.01
N ILE A 2 11.70 -7.49 4.70
CA ILE A 2 10.80 -6.77 5.62
C ILE A 2 10.46 -7.58 6.88
N ILE A 3 10.13 -8.87 6.74
CA ILE A 3 9.88 -9.78 7.88
C ILE A 3 11.01 -9.72 8.91
N TYR A 4 12.25 -9.85 8.45
CA TYR A 4 13.44 -9.75 9.31
C TYR A 4 13.54 -8.39 10.04
N LEU A 5 13.19 -7.29 9.38
CA LEU A 5 13.20 -5.97 10.01
C LEU A 5 12.11 -5.84 11.08
N VAL A 6 10.92 -6.39 10.86
CA VAL A 6 9.84 -6.44 11.85
C VAL A 6 10.29 -7.21 13.08
N ASP A 7 10.90 -8.39 12.89
CA ASP A 7 11.40 -9.23 13.98
C ASP A 7 12.56 -8.58 14.74
N GLU A 8 13.56 -8.04 14.04
CA GLU A 8 14.72 -7.40 14.67
C GLU A 8 14.35 -6.12 15.42
N SER A 9 13.34 -5.39 14.93
CA SER A 9 12.87 -4.17 15.58
C SER A 9 12.31 -4.41 16.98
N GLN A 10 11.84 -5.63 17.29
CA GLN A 10 11.32 -5.98 18.62
C GLN A 10 12.36 -5.82 19.74
N LYS A 11 13.66 -5.84 19.39
CA LYS A 11 14.75 -5.61 20.35
C LYS A 11 14.86 -4.16 20.79
N TYR A 12 14.20 -3.23 20.11
CA TYR A 12 14.33 -1.78 20.29
C TYR A 12 12.96 -1.13 20.50
N SER A 13 12.63 -0.78 21.75
CA SER A 13 11.32 -0.22 22.12
C SER A 13 10.99 1.13 21.46
N ASN A 14 11.98 1.81 20.89
CA ASN A 14 11.85 3.08 20.18
C ASN A 14 11.77 2.93 18.65
N VAL A 15 11.80 1.71 18.11
CA VAL A 15 11.64 1.44 16.69
C VAL A 15 10.25 0.89 16.44
N LYS A 16 9.57 1.42 15.43
CA LYS A 16 8.25 0.97 14.99
C LYS A 16 8.25 0.90 13.47
N ILE A 17 7.70 -0.18 12.92
CA ILE A 17 7.52 -0.37 11.48
C ILE A 17 6.04 -0.13 11.19
N TYR A 18 5.76 0.76 10.24
CA TYR A 18 4.39 1.07 9.82
C TYR A 18 4.15 0.54 8.40
N GLY A 19 3.03 -0.15 8.20
CA GLY A 19 2.60 -0.71 6.92
C GLY A 19 1.27 -0.12 6.46
N PHE A 20 1.13 0.14 5.16
CA PHE A 20 -0.05 0.79 4.58
C PHE A 20 -0.55 0.13 3.29
N ASP A 21 0.13 -0.91 2.81
CA ASP A 21 -0.18 -1.57 1.53
C ASP A 21 -1.41 -2.48 1.62
N ASP A 22 -1.94 -2.70 2.83
CA ASP A 22 -3.21 -3.39 3.09
C ASP A 22 -4.43 -2.46 2.95
N LEU A 23 -4.22 -1.15 2.83
CA LEU A 23 -5.27 -0.15 2.68
C LEU A 23 -5.69 0.03 1.22
N ASP A 24 -6.90 0.56 0.99
CA ASP A 24 -7.44 0.83 -0.36
C ASP A 24 -6.75 1.99 -1.09
N TYR A 25 -5.83 2.70 -0.41
CA TYR A 25 -5.24 3.93 -0.94
C TYR A 25 -4.48 3.70 -2.25
N ALA A 26 -3.68 2.64 -2.33
CA ALA A 26 -2.88 2.33 -3.53
C ALA A 26 -3.72 1.81 -4.71
N ASP A 27 -4.97 1.39 -4.45
CA ASP A 27 -5.86 0.85 -5.46
C ASP A 27 -6.61 1.96 -6.24
N ASP A 28 -6.61 3.19 -5.73
CA ASP A 28 -7.24 4.31 -6.43
C ASP A 28 -6.18 5.17 -7.12
N ILE A 29 -6.19 5.14 -8.46
CA ILE A 29 -5.28 5.94 -9.28
C ILE A 29 -5.42 7.45 -9.03
N ALA A 30 -6.57 7.92 -8.53
CA ALA A 30 -6.78 9.32 -8.15
C ALA A 30 -5.91 9.75 -6.96
N ASN A 31 -5.42 8.80 -6.16
CA ASN A 31 -4.52 9.05 -5.03
C ASN A 31 -3.05 9.25 -5.43
N TYR A 32 -2.76 9.21 -6.73
CA TYR A 32 -1.44 9.43 -7.27
C TYR A 32 -1.34 10.80 -7.93
N LYS A 33 -0.22 11.49 -7.68
CA LYS A 33 0.13 12.73 -8.37
C LYS A 33 0.67 12.46 -9.77
N ASP A 34 1.40 11.35 -9.91
CA ASP A 34 1.93 10.84 -11.16
C ASP A 34 2.08 9.31 -11.08
N LEU A 35 2.62 8.67 -12.13
CA LEU A 35 2.71 7.21 -12.23
C LEU A 35 3.51 6.52 -11.10
N THR A 36 4.24 7.27 -10.29
CA THR A 36 5.16 6.72 -9.28
C THR A 36 5.03 7.35 -7.90
N HIS A 37 4.34 8.48 -7.77
CA HIS A 37 4.23 9.22 -6.51
C HIS A 37 2.78 9.38 -6.06
N TYR A 38 2.52 9.04 -4.80
CA TYR A 38 1.28 9.36 -4.11
C TYR A 38 1.07 10.87 -3.97
N ASN A 39 -0.19 11.27 -3.78
CA ASN A 39 -0.56 12.62 -3.37
C ASN A 39 -0.08 12.93 -1.94
N ILE A 40 -0.12 14.23 -1.58
CA ILE A 40 0.45 14.74 -0.31
C ILE A 40 -0.27 14.23 0.94
N ASP A 41 -1.55 13.87 0.80
CA ASP A 41 -2.40 13.30 1.83
C ASP A 41 -1.92 11.93 2.33
N MET A 42 -1.15 11.16 1.53
CA MET A 42 -0.43 9.98 2.05
C MET A 42 0.53 10.35 3.19
N ASN A 43 1.21 11.51 3.12
CA ASN A 43 2.06 11.96 4.21
C ASN A 43 1.23 12.32 5.45
N GLU A 44 0.05 12.90 5.27
CA GLU A 44 -0.87 13.21 6.36
C GLU A 44 -1.35 11.92 7.05
N MET A 45 -1.72 10.90 6.26
CA MET A 45 -2.09 9.57 6.76
C MET A 45 -0.96 8.93 7.58
N GLN A 46 0.29 9.02 7.11
CA GLN A 46 1.45 8.49 7.83
C GLN A 46 1.71 9.24 9.14
N LEU A 47 1.62 10.57 9.12
CA LEU A 47 1.79 11.39 10.32
C LEU A 47 0.70 11.12 11.36
N ASP A 48 -0.55 10.95 10.93
CA ASP A 48 -1.65 10.58 11.80
C ASP A 48 -1.49 9.17 12.36
N ALA A 49 -1.04 8.19 11.56
CA ALA A 49 -0.74 6.84 12.04
C ALA A 49 0.39 6.83 13.08
N ILE A 50 1.43 7.63 12.87
CA ILE A 50 2.50 7.81 13.86
C ILE A 50 1.97 8.46 15.14
N LYS A 51 1.18 9.54 15.01
CA LYS A 51 0.59 10.23 16.18
C LYS A 51 -0.33 9.32 16.98
N ASN A 52 -1.18 8.56 16.29
CA ASN A 52 -2.23 7.74 16.89
C ASN A 52 -1.81 6.29 17.15
N GLN A 53 -0.60 5.91 16.74
CA GLN A 53 -0.04 4.57 16.94
C GLN A 53 -0.86 3.47 16.27
N THR A 54 -1.34 3.73 15.05
CA THR A 54 -2.06 2.77 14.21
C THR A 54 -1.15 2.22 13.12
N ASN A 55 -1.57 1.16 12.41
CA ASN A 55 -0.84 0.61 11.26
C ASN A 55 0.57 0.06 11.57
N ILE A 56 0.85 -0.28 12.82
CA ILE A 56 2.15 -0.83 13.24
C ILE A 56 2.20 -2.32 12.88
N LEU A 57 3.24 -2.71 12.14
CA LEU A 57 3.55 -4.12 11.88
C LEU A 57 4.28 -4.73 13.07
N THR A 58 3.80 -5.90 13.48
CA THR A 58 4.38 -6.74 14.53
C THR A 58 4.46 -8.19 14.05
N PRO A 59 5.26 -9.04 14.70
CA PRO A 59 5.29 -10.46 14.34
C PRO A 59 3.91 -11.13 14.41
N GLU A 60 3.01 -10.62 15.25
CA GLU A 60 1.65 -11.16 15.43
C GLU A 60 0.69 -10.81 14.31
N ASN A 61 0.93 -9.73 13.55
CA ASN A 61 0.00 -9.25 12.52
C ASN A 61 0.56 -9.23 11.09
N MET A 62 1.88 -9.35 10.92
CA MET A 62 2.51 -9.14 9.61
C MET A 62 2.08 -10.17 8.56
N ASP A 63 1.78 -11.41 8.95
CA ASP A 63 1.35 -12.44 8.02
C ASP A 63 -0.02 -12.10 7.39
N GLU A 64 -0.97 -11.62 8.21
CA GLU A 64 -2.28 -11.18 7.70
C GLU A 64 -2.16 -9.91 6.85
N TYR A 65 -1.29 -8.96 7.25
CA TYR A 65 -0.98 -7.78 6.44
C TYR A 65 -0.49 -8.17 5.03
N PHE A 66 0.50 -9.06 4.94
CA PHE A 66 1.04 -9.47 3.64
C PHE A 66 0.04 -10.27 2.81
N LYS A 67 -0.80 -11.08 3.46
CA LYS A 67 -1.87 -11.80 2.80
C LYS A 67 -2.90 -10.83 2.20
N ILE A 68 -3.37 -9.84 2.95
CA ILE A 68 -4.31 -8.83 2.45
C ILE A 68 -3.70 -8.05 1.28
N MET A 69 -2.46 -7.56 1.44
CA MET A 69 -1.73 -6.88 0.38
C MET A 69 -1.65 -7.74 -0.89
N GLU A 70 -1.28 -9.02 -0.76
CA GLU A 70 -1.18 -9.94 -1.91
C GLU A 70 -2.54 -10.20 -2.57
N GLU A 71 -3.60 -10.36 -1.78
CA GLU A 71 -4.97 -10.53 -2.27
C GLU A 71 -5.44 -9.29 -3.04
N LYS A 72 -5.17 -8.07 -2.54
CA LYS A 72 -5.50 -6.82 -3.24
C LYS A 72 -4.79 -6.74 -4.59
N ILE A 73 -3.48 -7.04 -4.62
CA ILE A 73 -2.69 -7.05 -5.87
C ILE A 73 -3.26 -8.06 -6.89
N LYS A 74 -3.55 -9.29 -6.46
CA LYS A 74 -4.04 -10.35 -7.35
C LYS A 74 -5.45 -10.09 -7.87
N ASN A 75 -6.27 -9.43 -7.08
CA ASN A 75 -7.69 -9.20 -7.37
C ASN A 75 -7.99 -7.80 -7.90
N TYR A 76 -6.96 -6.98 -8.16
CA TYR A 76 -7.13 -5.63 -8.68
C TYR A 76 -7.89 -5.65 -10.03
N ASP A 77 -8.98 -4.88 -10.11
CA ASP A 77 -9.84 -4.86 -11.29
C ASP A 77 -9.19 -4.08 -12.43
N LEU A 78 -8.70 -4.81 -13.43
CA LEU A 78 -8.10 -4.24 -14.63
C LEU A 78 -9.12 -3.87 -15.72
N ASN A 79 -10.41 -4.25 -15.58
CA ASN A 79 -11.42 -3.98 -16.61
C ASN A 79 -11.54 -2.49 -16.95
N PRO A 80 -11.54 -1.55 -15.99
CA PRO A 80 -11.60 -0.12 -16.30
C PRO A 80 -10.43 0.34 -17.17
N LEU A 81 -9.22 -0.18 -16.93
CA LEU A 81 -8.03 0.16 -17.72
C LEU A 81 -8.10 -0.46 -19.12
N ILE A 82 -8.56 -1.70 -19.23
CA ILE A 82 -8.74 -2.38 -20.52
C ILE A 82 -9.73 -1.59 -21.40
N GLU A 83 -10.86 -1.15 -20.85
CA GLU A 83 -11.85 -0.36 -21.60
C GLU A 83 -11.31 1.00 -22.03
N GLN A 84 -10.51 1.68 -21.19
CA GLN A 84 -9.83 2.92 -21.57
C GLN A 84 -8.84 2.71 -22.71
N ILE A 85 -8.06 1.62 -22.68
CA ILE A 85 -7.10 1.29 -23.74
C ILE A 85 -7.83 1.04 -25.06
N LYS A 86 -8.92 0.25 -25.06
CA LYS A 86 -9.74 0.02 -26.26
C LYS A 86 -10.32 1.33 -26.81
N ALA A 87 -10.88 2.17 -25.94
CA ALA A 87 -11.47 3.46 -26.35
C ALA A 87 -10.43 4.44 -26.94
N SER A 88 -9.15 4.30 -26.58
CA SER A 88 -8.07 5.14 -27.10
C SER A 88 -7.69 4.86 -28.56
N GLY A 89 -8.09 3.70 -29.11
CA GLY A 89 -7.70 3.26 -30.46
C GLY A 89 -6.21 2.91 -30.62
N VAL A 90 -5.45 2.82 -29.52
CA VAL A 90 -4.01 2.52 -29.58
C VAL A 90 -3.71 1.11 -30.08
N LEU A 91 -4.67 0.18 -29.92
CA LEU A 91 -4.56 -1.22 -30.35
C LEU A 91 -4.94 -1.44 -31.82
N ASP A 92 -5.50 -0.42 -32.49
CA ASP A 92 -5.98 -0.53 -33.89
C ASP A 92 -4.90 -0.12 -34.92
N LYS A 93 -3.68 0.17 -34.47
CA LYS A 93 -2.51 0.52 -35.30
C LYS A 93 -1.65 -0.70 -35.58
#